data_AF-A0A101Y3U1-F1
#
_entry.id   AF-A0A101Y3U1-F1
#
_cell.length_a   1.000
_cell.length_b   1.000
_cell.length_c   1.000
_cell.angle_alpha   90.00
_cell.angle_beta   90.00
_cell.angle_gamma   90.00
#
_symmetry.space_group_name_H-M   'P 1'
#
loop_
_entity.id
_entity.type
_entity.pdbx_description
1 polymer ?
#
loop_
_entity_poly.entity_id
_entity_poly.type
_entity_poly.pdbx_seq_one_letter_code
_entity_poly.pdbx_strand_id
1 'polypeptide(L)'
;MSFEAKLKNLLDTSIDSLIAPTLIHLTRQAVLSGRKIVLYGAGEWGLNWLNYFRQSEVPIDFFIDAGIGGTGVTRKGLPVHLPDEAAKSNILLFVTPVILNHDPKVKKTFLDGMVQMGFDAKDIYFVPFEISRALEMGTACLTNASKCMDVMSMLQDSLSKSTYYDFIESGLKIKPLSAPWFDAKWQYIASELFELTESDYIVDCGAYTGDTVLQFAEMYPDVRGITAFERAGYV
;
A
#
# COMPACT_ATOMS: atom_id res chain seq x y z
N MET A 1 -13.10 4.58 25.96
CA MET A 1 -12.08 3.58 25.59
C MET A 1 -10.84 4.33 25.15
N SER A 2 -9.67 4.05 25.71
CA SER A 2 -8.41 4.74 25.35
C SER A 2 -7.95 4.36 23.93
N PHE A 3 -7.06 5.15 23.33
CA PHE A 3 -6.55 4.85 21.98
C PHE A 3 -5.70 3.57 21.95
N GLU A 4 -5.01 3.24 23.03
CA GLU A 4 -4.29 1.98 23.21
C GLU A 4 -5.26 0.79 23.13
N ALA A 5 -6.39 0.85 23.84
CA ALA A 5 -7.39 -0.20 23.81
C ALA A 5 -8.06 -0.32 22.43
N LYS A 6 -8.32 0.81 21.77
CA LYS A 6 -8.86 0.83 20.39
C LYS A 6 -7.88 0.21 19.40
N LEU A 7 -6.60 0.60 19.46
CA LEU A 7 -5.55 0.09 18.58
C LEU A 7 -5.33 -1.40 18.81
N LYS A 8 -5.26 -1.84 20.06
CA LYS A 8 -5.13 -3.27 20.38
C LYS A 8 -6.25 -4.08 19.76
N ASN A 9 -7.51 -3.66 19.94
CA ASN A 9 -8.66 -4.38 19.38
C ASN A 9 -8.62 -4.40 17.84
N LEU A 10 -8.19 -3.30 17.21
CA LEU A 10 -7.98 -3.23 15.78
C LEU A 10 -6.90 -4.19 15.29
N LEU A 11 -5.78 -4.30 16.01
CA LEU A 11 -4.66 -5.18 15.66
C LEU A 11 -4.93 -6.67 15.98
N ASP A 12 -5.85 -6.95 16.90
CA ASP A 12 -6.32 -8.32 17.17
C ASP A 12 -7.33 -8.81 16.10
N THR A 13 -7.79 -7.93 15.21
CA THR A 13 -8.78 -8.26 14.17
C THR A 13 -8.12 -9.00 13.00
N SER A 14 -8.73 -10.10 12.53
CA SER A 14 -8.24 -10.83 11.35
C SER A 14 -8.37 -9.99 10.08
N ILE A 15 -7.32 -9.97 9.25
CA ILE A 15 -7.31 -9.28 7.96
C ILE A 15 -8.42 -9.76 7.02
N ASP A 16 -8.81 -11.04 7.10
CA ASP A 16 -9.89 -11.63 6.31
C ASP A 16 -11.26 -11.01 6.64
N SER A 17 -11.46 -10.60 7.90
CA SER A 17 -12.69 -9.92 8.30
C SER A 17 -12.74 -8.46 7.83
N LEU A 18 -11.59 -7.89 7.49
CA LEU A 18 -11.44 -6.52 7.03
C LEU A 18 -11.43 -6.41 5.51
N ILE A 19 -11.03 -7.49 4.81
CA ILE A 19 -10.73 -7.44 3.39
C ILE A 19 -11.65 -8.38 2.58
N ALA A 20 -12.55 -7.72 1.86
CA ALA A 20 -13.28 -8.15 0.66
C ALA A 20 -13.74 -9.63 0.60
N PRO A 21 -14.81 -9.99 1.32
CA PRO A 21 -15.44 -11.32 1.25
C PRO A 21 -15.77 -11.78 -0.19
N THR A 22 -16.06 -10.85 -1.08
CA THR A 22 -16.36 -11.11 -2.50
C THR A 22 -15.17 -11.71 -3.26
N LEU A 23 -13.93 -11.32 -2.95
CA LEU A 23 -12.74 -11.87 -3.61
C LEU A 23 -12.48 -13.32 -3.20
N ILE A 24 -12.64 -13.62 -1.91
CA ILE A 24 -12.56 -14.98 -1.39
C ILE A 24 -13.64 -15.86 -2.03
N HIS A 25 -14.85 -15.33 -2.23
CA HIS A 25 -15.90 -16.08 -2.90
C HIS A 25 -15.52 -16.40 -4.35
N LEU A 26 -15.01 -15.42 -5.11
CA LEU A 26 -14.58 -15.60 -6.49
C LEU A 26 -13.47 -16.66 -6.60
N THR A 27 -12.46 -16.60 -5.73
CA THR A 27 -11.35 -17.57 -5.75
C THR A 27 -11.81 -18.96 -5.34
N ARG A 28 -12.67 -19.11 -4.33
CA ARG A 28 -13.24 -20.41 -3.96
C ARG A 28 -14.03 -21.03 -5.10
N GLN A 29 -14.83 -20.24 -5.83
CA GLN A 29 -15.54 -20.73 -7.02
C GLN A 29 -14.56 -21.17 -8.11
N ALA A 30 -13.48 -20.40 -8.35
CA ALA A 30 -12.45 -20.78 -9.29
C ALA A 30 -11.81 -22.12 -8.93
N VAL A 31 -11.43 -22.32 -7.66
CA VAL A 31 -10.88 -23.60 -7.15
C VAL A 31 -11.87 -24.74 -7.36
N LEU A 32 -13.15 -24.56 -6.99
CA LEU A 32 -14.19 -25.57 -7.16
C LEU A 32 -14.43 -25.95 -8.63
N SER A 33 -14.24 -24.99 -9.55
CA SER A 33 -14.32 -25.22 -10.99
C SER A 33 -13.05 -25.82 -11.60
N GLY A 34 -12.02 -26.11 -10.79
CA GLY A 34 -10.74 -26.66 -11.24
C GLY A 34 -9.87 -25.66 -12.01
N ARG A 35 -10.14 -24.36 -11.88
CA ARG A 35 -9.33 -23.29 -12.49
C ARG A 35 -8.08 -23.03 -11.66
N LYS A 36 -6.98 -22.76 -12.34
CA LYS A 36 -5.75 -22.28 -11.70
C LYS A 36 -5.89 -20.82 -11.29
N ILE A 37 -5.36 -20.44 -10.14
CA ILE A 37 -5.34 -19.05 -9.68
C ILE A 37 -3.92 -18.53 -9.83
N VAL A 38 -3.81 -17.41 -10.55
CA VAL A 38 -2.53 -16.85 -10.98
C VAL A 38 -2.45 -15.38 -10.55
N LEU A 39 -1.27 -14.95 -10.12
CA LEU A 39 -1.00 -13.54 -9.81
C LEU A 39 -0.12 -12.92 -10.90
N TYR A 40 -0.58 -11.82 -11.51
CA TYR A 40 0.28 -10.97 -12.32
C TYR A 40 1.00 -9.97 -11.42
N GLY A 41 2.32 -9.88 -11.54
CA GLY A 41 3.21 -9.10 -10.69
C GLY A 41 3.76 -9.93 -9.52
N ALA A 42 5.06 -10.16 -9.52
CA ALA A 42 5.80 -10.93 -8.51
C ALA A 42 6.68 -10.04 -7.60
N GLY A 43 6.38 -8.73 -7.57
CA GLY A 43 6.93 -7.77 -6.60
C GLY A 43 6.19 -7.80 -5.26
N GLU A 44 6.45 -6.82 -4.39
CA GLU A 44 5.92 -6.77 -3.02
C GLU A 44 4.40 -6.88 -2.94
N TRP A 45 3.68 -6.16 -3.80
CA TRP A 45 2.21 -6.24 -3.88
C TRP A 45 1.72 -7.66 -4.20
N GLY A 46 2.37 -8.35 -5.15
CA GLY A 46 2.06 -9.74 -5.48
C GLY A 46 2.33 -10.69 -4.32
N LEU A 47 3.39 -10.45 -3.56
CA LEU A 47 3.70 -11.24 -2.37
C LEU A 47 2.69 -11.02 -1.24
N ASN A 48 2.19 -9.79 -1.05
CA ASN A 48 1.13 -9.50 -0.09
C ASN A 48 -0.16 -10.26 -0.45
N TRP A 49 -0.55 -10.24 -1.73
CA TRP A 49 -1.68 -11.03 -2.23
C TRP A 49 -1.48 -12.54 -2.08
N LEU A 50 -0.28 -13.05 -2.35
CA LEU A 50 0.05 -14.47 -2.11
C LEU A 50 -0.13 -14.86 -0.64
N ASN A 51 0.35 -14.03 0.29
CA ASN A 51 0.24 -14.30 1.72
C ASN A 51 -1.23 -14.31 2.15
N TYR A 52 -2.02 -13.35 1.69
CA TYR A 52 -3.46 -13.30 1.93
C TYR A 52 -4.16 -14.58 1.46
N PHE A 53 -3.98 -14.96 0.20
CA PHE A 53 -4.61 -16.17 -0.34
C PHE A 53 -4.19 -17.44 0.42
N ARG A 54 -2.92 -17.56 0.80
CA ARG A 54 -2.44 -18.68 1.63
C ARG A 54 -3.11 -18.74 3.01
N GLN A 55 -3.27 -17.59 3.66
CA GLN A 55 -3.95 -17.50 4.96
C GLN A 55 -5.43 -17.89 4.84
N SER A 56 -6.07 -17.57 3.72
CA SER A 56 -7.44 -17.98 3.42
C SER A 56 -7.57 -19.38 2.79
N GLU A 57 -6.51 -20.19 2.80
CA GLU A 57 -6.45 -21.55 2.25
C GLU A 57 -6.77 -21.62 0.73
N VAL A 58 -6.51 -20.54 0.00
CA VAL A 58 -6.65 -20.47 -1.45
C VAL A 58 -5.30 -20.77 -2.10
N PRO A 59 -5.17 -21.86 -2.89
CA PRO A 59 -3.93 -22.17 -3.58
C PRO A 59 -3.68 -21.16 -4.71
N ILE A 60 -2.44 -20.70 -4.81
CA ILE A 60 -1.93 -19.92 -5.94
C ILE A 60 -0.95 -20.80 -6.69
N ASP A 61 -1.20 -20.99 -7.99
CA ASP A 61 -0.44 -21.93 -8.81
C ASP A 61 0.93 -21.36 -9.20
N PHE A 62 0.96 -20.11 -9.65
CA PHE A 62 2.17 -19.44 -10.14
C PHE A 62 2.00 -17.92 -10.27
N PHE A 63 3.11 -17.24 -10.52
CA PHE A 63 3.13 -15.83 -10.91
C PHE A 63 3.37 -15.66 -12.41
N ILE A 64 2.88 -14.54 -12.95
CA ILE A 64 3.29 -13.99 -14.24
C ILE A 64 3.94 -12.63 -13.99
N ASP A 65 5.14 -12.40 -14.49
CA ASP A 65 5.81 -11.10 -14.35
C ASP A 65 6.72 -10.84 -15.55
N ALA A 66 6.50 -9.73 -16.25
CA ALA A 66 7.28 -9.37 -17.44
C ALA A 66 8.70 -8.87 -17.12
N GLY A 67 8.96 -8.39 -15.90
CA GLY A 67 10.24 -7.84 -15.50
C GLY A 67 11.21 -8.88 -14.93
N ILE A 68 10.69 -9.96 -14.32
CA ILE A 68 11.54 -10.97 -13.67
C ILE A 68 11.25 -12.42 -14.08
N GLY A 69 10.16 -12.69 -14.79
CA GLY A 69 9.75 -14.05 -15.15
C GLY A 69 10.73 -14.78 -16.07
N GLY A 70 10.61 -16.10 -16.14
CA GLY A 70 11.35 -16.92 -17.08
C GLY A 70 11.62 -18.34 -16.58
N THR A 71 12.32 -19.12 -17.41
CA THR A 71 12.64 -20.51 -17.11
C THR A 71 13.45 -20.65 -15.81
N GLY A 72 12.91 -21.44 -14.87
CA GLY A 72 13.55 -21.74 -13.58
C GLY A 72 13.44 -20.63 -12.51
N VAL A 73 12.79 -19.51 -12.82
CA VAL A 73 12.58 -18.43 -11.85
C VAL A 73 11.50 -18.83 -10.85
N THR A 74 11.78 -18.64 -9.56
CA THR A 74 10.81 -18.88 -8.48
C THR A 74 10.76 -17.72 -7.49
N ARG A 75 9.58 -17.51 -6.89
CA ARG A 75 9.35 -16.57 -5.79
C ARG A 75 8.48 -17.23 -4.72
N LYS A 76 8.99 -17.25 -3.48
CA LYS A 76 8.31 -17.89 -2.33
C LYS A 76 7.82 -19.32 -2.63
N GLY A 77 8.62 -20.07 -3.39
CA GLY A 77 8.35 -21.47 -3.78
C GLY A 77 7.40 -21.65 -4.97
N LEU A 78 6.91 -20.57 -5.59
CA LEU A 78 6.08 -20.64 -6.80
C LEU A 78 6.90 -20.26 -8.04
N PRO A 79 6.64 -20.89 -9.20
CA PRO A 79 7.28 -20.49 -10.45
C PRO A 79 6.79 -19.11 -10.91
N VAL A 80 7.65 -18.38 -11.61
CA VAL A 80 7.34 -17.07 -12.20
C VAL A 80 7.56 -17.15 -13.71
N HIS A 81 6.47 -17.07 -14.48
CA HIS A 81 6.51 -17.15 -15.93
C HIS A 81 6.54 -15.77 -16.58
N LEU A 82 7.11 -15.70 -17.78
CA LEU A 82 6.84 -14.57 -18.68
C LEU A 82 5.38 -14.66 -19.20
N PRO A 83 4.76 -13.53 -19.58
CA PRO A 83 3.37 -13.52 -20.07
C PRO A 83 3.12 -14.43 -21.28
N ASP A 84 4.09 -14.55 -22.18
CA ASP A 84 4.03 -15.36 -23.39
C ASP A 84 4.26 -16.86 -23.11
N GLU A 85 5.05 -17.20 -22.09
CA GLU A 85 5.33 -18.57 -21.65
C GLU A 85 4.19 -19.19 -20.81
N ALA A 86 3.35 -18.36 -20.19
CA ALA A 86 2.32 -18.82 -19.25
C ALA A 86 1.18 -19.60 -19.93
N ALA A 87 0.59 -20.54 -19.19
CA ALA A 87 -0.65 -21.20 -19.57
C ALA A 87 -1.80 -20.18 -19.57
N LYS A 88 -2.54 -20.10 -20.69
CA LYS A 88 -3.60 -19.10 -20.90
C LYS A 88 -5.02 -19.64 -20.67
N SER A 89 -5.19 -20.96 -20.73
CA SER A 89 -6.50 -21.61 -20.57
C SER A 89 -6.71 -22.08 -19.13
N ASN A 90 -7.97 -22.06 -18.69
CA ASN A 90 -8.39 -22.54 -17.38
C ASN A 90 -7.69 -21.82 -16.20
N ILE A 91 -7.37 -20.53 -16.36
CA ILE A 91 -6.77 -19.70 -15.32
C ILE A 91 -7.72 -18.58 -14.91
N LEU A 92 -7.63 -18.12 -13.67
CA LEU A 92 -8.15 -16.84 -13.19
C LEU A 92 -6.95 -15.97 -12.78
N LEU A 93 -6.74 -14.86 -13.48
CA LEU A 93 -5.57 -13.99 -13.31
C LEU A 93 -5.91 -12.77 -12.47
N PHE A 94 -5.24 -12.59 -11.33
CA PHE A 94 -5.33 -11.39 -10.50
C PHE A 94 -4.18 -10.44 -10.80
N VAL A 95 -4.48 -9.22 -11.25
CA VAL A 95 -3.49 -8.20 -11.58
C VAL A 95 -3.18 -7.34 -10.38
N THR A 96 -1.98 -7.47 -9.81
CA THR A 96 -1.61 -6.86 -8.51
C THR A 96 -0.89 -5.51 -8.58
N PRO A 97 -0.12 -5.14 -9.63
CA PRO A 97 0.60 -3.87 -9.64
C PRO A 97 -0.33 -2.64 -9.59
N VAL A 98 -0.07 -1.72 -8.68
CA VAL A 98 -0.88 -0.51 -8.44
C VAL A 98 -1.06 0.33 -9.70
N ILE A 99 0.02 0.53 -10.48
CA ILE A 99 -0.02 1.36 -11.69
C ILE A 99 -1.02 0.82 -12.72
N LEU A 100 -1.19 -0.50 -12.81
CA LEU A 100 -2.14 -1.16 -13.71
C LEU A 100 -3.59 -1.09 -13.20
N ASN A 101 -3.77 -0.83 -11.92
CA ASN A 101 -5.07 -0.80 -11.25
C ASN A 101 -5.62 0.63 -11.08
N HIS A 102 -4.76 1.66 -11.08
CA HIS A 102 -5.13 3.05 -10.83
C HIS A 102 -5.38 3.88 -12.10
N ASP A 103 -4.58 3.71 -13.16
CA ASP A 103 -4.72 4.48 -14.39
C ASP A 103 -5.57 3.72 -15.43
N PRO A 104 -6.76 4.23 -15.84
CA PRO A 104 -7.63 3.55 -16.80
C PRO A 104 -6.99 3.32 -18.18
N LYS A 105 -6.10 4.21 -18.63
CA LYS A 105 -5.41 4.06 -19.93
C LYS A 105 -4.39 2.93 -19.86
N VAL A 106 -3.56 2.94 -18.81
CA VAL A 106 -2.55 1.89 -18.58
C VAL A 106 -3.25 0.53 -18.42
N LYS A 107 -4.33 0.49 -17.62
CA LYS A 107 -5.17 -0.69 -17.42
C LYS A 107 -5.69 -1.27 -18.74
N LYS A 108 -6.23 -0.41 -19.61
CA LYS A 108 -6.75 -0.81 -20.92
C LYS A 108 -5.65 -1.33 -21.82
N THR A 109 -4.53 -0.62 -21.95
CA THR A 109 -3.38 -1.05 -22.76
C THR A 109 -2.86 -2.41 -22.29
N PHE A 110 -2.78 -2.62 -20.97
CA PHE A 110 -2.40 -3.90 -20.40
C PHE A 110 -3.39 -5.02 -20.75
N LEU A 111 -4.69 -4.78 -20.56
CA LEU A 111 -5.73 -5.75 -20.89
C LEU A 111 -5.70 -6.14 -22.37
N ASP A 112 -5.62 -5.15 -23.26
CA ASP A 112 -5.55 -5.36 -24.72
C ASP A 112 -4.31 -6.22 -25.08
N GLY A 113 -3.16 -5.95 -24.46
CA GLY A 113 -1.94 -6.74 -24.64
C GLY A 113 -2.08 -8.19 -24.17
N MET A 114 -2.68 -8.42 -23.00
CA MET A 114 -2.93 -9.77 -22.50
C MET A 114 -3.93 -10.53 -23.38
N VAL A 115 -4.97 -9.87 -23.88
CA VAL A 115 -5.93 -10.47 -24.82
C VAL A 115 -5.26 -10.85 -26.13
N GLN A 116 -4.38 -10.00 -26.67
CA GLN A 116 -3.58 -10.32 -27.86
C GLN A 116 -2.66 -11.53 -27.64
N MET A 117 -2.17 -11.74 -26.41
CA MET A 117 -1.39 -12.92 -26.02
C MET A 117 -2.25 -14.17 -25.80
N GLY A 118 -3.58 -14.07 -25.88
CA GLY A 118 -4.52 -15.20 -25.80
C GLY A 118 -5.18 -15.41 -24.44
N PHE A 119 -5.08 -14.46 -23.52
CA PHE A 119 -5.87 -14.48 -22.28
C PHE A 119 -7.32 -14.06 -22.54
N ASP A 120 -8.28 -14.66 -21.84
CA ASP A 120 -9.68 -14.22 -21.91
C ASP A 120 -9.90 -13.03 -20.97
N ALA A 121 -10.39 -11.91 -21.50
CA ALA A 121 -10.62 -10.69 -20.72
C ALA A 121 -11.53 -10.90 -19.50
N LYS A 122 -12.48 -11.85 -19.57
CA LYS A 122 -13.40 -12.15 -18.45
C LYS A 122 -12.69 -12.83 -17.27
N ASP A 123 -11.51 -13.39 -17.52
CA ASP A 123 -10.71 -14.14 -16.58
C ASP A 123 -9.54 -13.32 -16.01
N ILE A 124 -9.47 -12.03 -16.35
CA ILE A 124 -8.49 -11.07 -15.83
C ILE A 124 -9.18 -10.13 -14.83
N TYR A 125 -8.78 -10.25 -13.57
CA TYR A 125 -9.32 -9.48 -12.47
C TYR A 125 -8.30 -8.47 -11.94
N PHE A 126 -8.63 -7.20 -12.07
CA PHE A 126 -7.84 -6.10 -11.53
C PHE A 126 -8.19 -5.91 -10.07
N VAL A 127 -7.22 -6.11 -9.17
CA VAL A 127 -7.49 -5.96 -7.74
C VAL A 127 -7.68 -4.47 -7.41
N PRO A 128 -8.68 -4.11 -6.59
CA PRO A 128 -8.85 -2.73 -6.15
C PRO A 128 -7.61 -2.22 -5.40
N PHE A 129 -7.23 -0.97 -5.69
CA PHE A 129 -6.06 -0.33 -5.08
C PHE A 129 -6.21 -0.24 -3.56
N GLU A 130 -7.39 0.13 -3.10
CA GLU A 130 -7.71 0.34 -1.70
C GLU A 130 -7.59 -0.96 -0.90
N ILE A 131 -8.03 -2.08 -1.51
CA ILE A 131 -7.87 -3.41 -0.91
C ILE A 131 -6.40 -3.79 -0.83
N SER A 132 -5.64 -3.53 -1.89
CA SER A 132 -4.22 -3.79 -1.87
C SER A 132 -3.58 -3.00 -0.73
N ARG A 133 -3.81 -1.69 -0.65
CA ARG A 133 -3.28 -0.84 0.43
C ARG A 133 -3.66 -1.35 1.82
N ALA A 134 -4.90 -1.83 2.00
CA ALA A 134 -5.31 -2.45 3.26
C ALA A 134 -4.53 -3.74 3.56
N LEU A 135 -4.22 -4.57 2.56
CA LEU A 135 -3.36 -5.74 2.70
C LEU A 135 -1.93 -5.39 3.10
N GLU A 136 -1.35 -4.36 2.47
CA GLU A 136 -0.02 -3.86 2.82
C GLU A 136 0.00 -3.34 4.27
N MET A 137 -0.96 -2.48 4.62
CA MET A 137 -1.09 -1.96 5.98
C MET A 137 -1.33 -3.09 7.00
N GLY A 138 -2.19 -4.06 6.67
CA GLY A 138 -2.45 -5.23 7.51
C GLY A 138 -1.20 -6.07 7.69
N THR A 139 -0.47 -6.36 6.61
CA THR A 139 0.79 -7.10 6.69
C THR A 139 1.81 -6.36 7.55
N ALA A 140 1.95 -5.04 7.38
CA ALA A 140 2.90 -4.24 8.14
C ALA A 140 2.51 -4.14 9.63
N CYS A 141 1.27 -3.74 9.92
CA CYS A 141 0.79 -3.46 11.27
C CYS A 141 0.50 -4.73 12.07
N LEU A 142 -0.14 -5.75 11.49
CA LEU A 142 -0.49 -6.98 12.22
C LEU A 142 0.77 -7.80 12.54
N THR A 143 1.70 -7.93 11.59
CA THR A 143 2.99 -8.61 11.82
C THR A 143 3.86 -7.87 12.84
N ASN A 144 3.70 -6.55 12.96
CA ASN A 144 4.44 -5.71 13.90
C ASN A 144 3.53 -5.12 15.00
N ALA A 145 2.48 -5.83 15.39
CA ALA A 145 1.46 -5.30 16.30
C ALA A 145 2.07 -4.78 17.63
N SER A 146 3.08 -5.46 18.17
CA SER A 146 3.80 -5.00 19.35
C SER A 146 4.47 -3.64 19.13
N LYS A 147 5.16 -3.44 18.01
CA LYS A 147 5.80 -2.15 17.69
C LYS A 147 4.77 -1.04 17.49
N CYS A 148 3.62 -1.34 16.90
CA CYS A 148 2.54 -0.37 16.78
C CYS A 148 2.03 0.06 18.18
N MET A 149 1.92 -0.89 19.11
CA MET A 149 1.56 -0.59 20.50
C MET A 149 2.66 0.19 21.23
N ASP A 150 3.93 -0.12 20.97
CA ASP A 150 5.08 0.61 21.54
C ASP A 150 5.05 2.07 21.09
N VAL A 151 4.85 2.34 19.79
CA VAL A 151 4.70 3.71 19.27
C VAL A 151 3.54 4.42 19.96
N MET A 152 2.36 3.80 20.03
CA MET A 152 1.20 4.39 20.71
C MET A 152 1.51 4.75 22.18
N SER A 153 2.31 3.95 22.87
CA SER A 153 2.73 4.21 24.25
C SER A 153 3.75 5.35 24.39
N MET A 154 4.54 5.62 23.34
CA MET A 154 5.52 6.71 23.31
C MET A 154 4.89 8.08 23.05
N LEU A 155 3.76 8.13 22.34
CA LEU A 155 3.07 9.38 22.04
C LEU A 155 2.52 10.01 23.32
N GLN A 156 2.86 11.28 23.57
CA GLN A 156 2.54 11.94 24.84
C GLN A 156 1.16 12.58 24.86
N ASP A 157 0.73 13.14 23.73
CA ASP A 157 -0.49 13.93 23.62
C ASP A 157 -1.64 13.16 22.94
N SER A 158 -2.87 13.61 23.19
CA SER A 158 -4.07 12.94 22.68
C SER A 158 -4.24 13.10 21.16
N LEU A 159 -3.69 14.17 20.58
CA LEU A 159 -3.79 14.45 19.15
C LEU A 159 -2.88 13.49 18.35
N SER A 160 -1.64 13.30 18.79
CA SER A 160 -0.73 12.33 18.20
C SER A 160 -1.30 10.91 18.30
N LYS A 161 -1.83 10.53 19.46
CA LYS A 161 -2.47 9.21 19.65
C LYS A 161 -3.68 9.01 18.75
N SER A 162 -4.54 10.02 18.62
CA SER A 162 -5.72 9.94 17.74
C SER A 162 -5.32 9.87 16.27
N THR A 163 -4.35 10.67 15.84
CA THR A 163 -3.84 10.71 14.47
C THR A 163 -3.17 9.39 14.09
N TYR A 164 -2.34 8.83 14.96
CA TYR A 164 -1.71 7.54 14.74
C TYR A 164 -2.73 6.40 14.63
N TYR A 165 -3.73 6.39 15.52
CA TYR A 165 -4.84 5.44 15.44
C TYR A 165 -5.63 5.57 14.13
N ASP A 166 -6.01 6.80 13.76
CA ASP A 166 -6.79 7.08 12.54
C ASP A 166 -6.00 6.70 11.26
N PHE A 167 -4.69 6.91 11.25
CA PHE A 167 -3.82 6.46 10.15
C PHE A 167 -3.85 4.95 9.96
N ILE A 168 -3.74 4.17 11.05
CA ILE A 168 -3.80 2.71 10.97
C ILE A 168 -5.23 2.25 10.63
N GLU A 169 -6.25 2.82 11.28
CA GLU A 169 -7.64 2.45 11.05
C GLU A 169 -8.08 2.74 9.62
N SER A 170 -7.77 3.91 9.07
CA SER A 170 -8.09 4.30 7.70
C SER A 170 -7.50 3.33 6.68
N GLY A 171 -6.23 2.95 6.86
CA GLY A 171 -5.56 1.96 6.02
C GLY A 171 -6.19 0.58 6.11
N LEU A 172 -6.45 0.08 7.31
CA LEU A 172 -6.99 -1.26 7.53
C LEU A 172 -8.47 -1.41 7.13
N LYS A 173 -9.28 -0.38 7.37
CA LYS A 173 -10.74 -0.41 7.11
C LYS A 173 -11.15 0.24 5.81
N ILE A 174 -10.21 0.70 4.99
CA ILE A 174 -10.48 1.41 3.74
C ILE A 174 -11.41 2.60 4.01
N LYS A 175 -11.04 3.42 4.99
CA LYS A 175 -11.79 4.63 5.33
C LYS A 175 -10.98 5.86 4.97
N PRO A 176 -11.62 6.97 4.59
CA PRO A 176 -10.95 8.25 4.57
C PRO A 176 -10.33 8.55 5.93
N LEU A 177 -9.15 9.15 5.94
CA LEU A 177 -8.57 9.72 7.13
C LEU A 177 -9.51 10.82 7.66
N SER A 178 -9.73 10.83 8.98
CA SER A 178 -10.57 11.79 9.66
C SER A 178 -9.79 12.92 10.34
N ALA A 179 -8.46 12.78 10.43
CA ALA A 179 -7.59 13.80 11.02
C ALA A 179 -7.70 15.16 10.29
N PRO A 180 -7.76 16.29 11.02
CA PRO A 180 -8.04 17.61 10.44
C PRO A 180 -6.88 18.24 9.65
N TRP A 181 -5.69 17.62 9.62
CA TRP A 181 -4.44 18.24 9.15
C TRP A 181 -4.13 18.03 7.66
N PHE A 182 -5.14 18.07 6.81
CA PHE A 182 -4.96 17.92 5.35
C PHE A 182 -4.56 19.20 4.62
N ASP A 183 -4.51 20.33 5.31
CA ASP A 183 -3.98 21.52 4.67
C ASP A 183 -2.47 21.36 4.49
N ALA A 184 -2.04 21.29 3.23
CA ALA A 184 -0.64 21.11 2.86
C ALA A 184 0.27 22.18 3.51
N LYS A 185 -0.28 23.34 3.88
CA LYS A 185 0.47 24.37 4.62
C LYS A 185 0.92 23.97 6.02
N TRP A 186 0.24 23.02 6.66
CA TRP A 186 0.54 22.57 8.02
C TRP A 186 1.22 21.20 8.06
N GLN A 187 1.65 20.68 6.91
CA GLN A 187 2.21 19.33 6.80
C GLN A 187 3.46 19.12 7.68
N TYR A 188 4.29 20.15 7.83
CA TYR A 188 5.59 20.06 8.50
C TYR A 188 5.62 20.62 9.93
N ILE A 189 4.76 21.59 10.24
CA ILE A 189 4.65 22.20 11.57
C ILE A 189 3.21 22.04 12.05
N ALA A 190 3.02 21.12 13.00
CA ALA A 190 1.82 21.09 13.80
C ALA A 190 1.89 22.26 14.81
N SER A 191 1.29 23.41 14.45
CA SER A 191 1.34 24.64 15.26
C SER A 191 0.75 24.48 16.68
N GLU A 192 0.00 23.41 16.91
CA GLU A 192 -0.51 23.03 18.24
C GLU A 192 0.55 22.36 19.13
N LEU A 193 1.63 21.84 18.53
CA LEU A 193 2.71 21.13 19.22
C LEU A 193 4.03 21.92 19.21
N PHE A 194 4.27 22.69 18.15
CA PHE A 194 5.51 23.43 17.95
C PHE A 194 5.24 24.90 17.68
N GLU A 195 6.03 25.75 18.32
CA GLU A 195 6.10 27.18 18.06
C GLU A 195 7.51 27.48 17.55
N LEU A 196 7.62 28.14 16.40
CA LEU A 196 8.88 28.61 15.86
C LEU A 196 9.12 30.05 16.29
N THR A 197 10.37 30.34 16.64
CA THR A 197 10.86 31.62 17.12
C THR A 197 11.96 32.16 16.21
N GLU A 198 12.32 33.42 16.41
CA GLU A 198 13.45 34.05 15.70
C GLU A 198 14.81 33.37 15.95
N SER A 199 14.91 32.55 16.99
CA SER A 199 16.13 31.82 17.34
C SER A 199 16.27 30.47 16.62
N ASP A 200 15.17 29.96 16.05
CA ASP A 200 15.11 28.64 15.43
C ASP A 200 15.74 28.63 14.05
N TYR A 201 16.32 27.48 13.71
CA TYR A 201 16.98 27.24 12.44
C TYR A 201 16.37 26.02 11.77
N ILE A 202 15.86 26.19 10.55
CA ILE A 202 15.16 25.13 9.83
C ILE A 202 16.15 24.38 8.93
N VAL A 203 16.09 23.06 8.99
CA VAL A 203 16.87 22.16 8.13
C VAL A 203 15.91 21.34 7.28
N ASP A 204 15.85 21.65 6.00
CA ASP A 204 15.03 20.93 5.02
C ASP A 204 15.85 19.79 4.38
N CYS A 205 15.58 18.56 4.78
CA CYS A 205 16.25 17.34 4.34
C CYS A 205 15.41 16.61 3.28
N GLY A 206 15.44 17.11 2.05
CA GLY A 206 14.61 16.65 0.94
C GLY A 206 13.94 17.81 0.22
N ALA A 207 14.70 18.87 -0.03
CA ALA A 207 14.17 20.15 -0.50
C ALA A 207 13.51 20.06 -1.88
N TYR A 208 13.76 19.00 -2.65
CA TYR A 208 13.20 18.76 -3.97
C TYR A 208 13.30 19.99 -4.91
N THR A 209 12.21 20.73 -5.08
CA THR A 209 12.15 21.95 -5.92
C THR A 209 12.32 23.25 -5.14
N GLY A 210 12.51 23.17 -3.82
CA GLY A 210 12.59 24.30 -2.89
C GLY A 210 11.23 24.82 -2.44
N ASP A 211 10.14 24.14 -2.77
CA ASP A 211 8.76 24.52 -2.42
C ASP A 211 8.57 24.64 -0.89
N THR A 212 9.11 23.69 -0.15
CA THR A 212 9.06 23.66 1.31
C THR A 212 9.81 24.86 1.90
N VAL A 213 11.04 25.15 1.45
CA VAL A 213 11.80 26.34 1.90
C VAL A 213 11.03 27.64 1.66
N LEU A 214 10.43 27.79 0.48
CA LEU A 214 9.66 29.00 0.13
C LEU A 214 8.44 29.15 1.04
N GLN A 215 7.71 28.06 1.29
CA GLN A 215 6.57 28.04 2.20
C GLN A 215 6.99 28.43 3.63
N PHE A 216 8.09 27.88 4.13
CA PHE A 216 8.58 28.21 5.47
C PHE A 216 9.06 29.66 5.58
N ALA A 217 9.72 30.20 4.55
CA ALA A 217 10.15 31.61 4.53
C ALA A 217 8.96 32.58 4.52
N GLU A 218 7.84 32.21 3.87
CA GLU A 218 6.61 32.99 3.90
C GLU A 218 5.89 32.92 5.25
N MET A 219 5.79 31.71 5.83
CA MET A 219 5.06 31.50 7.08
C MET A 219 5.82 31.99 8.32
N TYR A 220 7.16 31.95 8.28
CA TYR A 220 8.02 32.25 9.40
C TYR A 220 9.19 33.14 8.96
N PRO A 221 8.93 34.41 8.59
CA PRO A 221 9.94 35.30 7.99
C PRO A 221 11.08 35.65 8.95
N ASP A 222 10.86 35.52 10.25
CA ASP A 222 11.79 35.98 11.29
C ASP A 222 12.70 34.86 11.83
N VAL A 223 12.58 33.62 11.36
CA VAL A 223 13.47 32.53 11.80
C VAL A 223 14.92 32.84 11.46
N ARG A 224 15.85 32.35 12.30
CA ARG A 224 17.29 32.63 12.18
C ARG A 224 17.86 32.26 10.81
N GLY A 225 17.31 31.24 10.17
CA GLY A 225 17.67 30.85 8.81
C GLY A 225 17.13 29.49 8.43
N ILE A 226 17.26 29.18 7.14
CA ILE A 226 16.83 27.92 6.54
C ILE A 226 17.99 27.40 5.70
N THR A 227 18.39 26.14 5.91
CA THR A 227 19.26 25.41 4.98
C THR A 227 18.49 24.27 4.35
N ALA A 228 18.65 24.10 3.03
CA ALA A 228 18.04 23.03 2.26
C ALA A 228 19.09 22.06 1.72
N PHE A 229 18.77 20.78 1.79
CA PHE A 229 19.55 19.69 1.24
C PHE A 229 18.67 18.89 0.28
N GLU A 230 19.18 18.65 -0.92
CA GLU A 230 18.59 17.72 -1.89
C GLU A 230 19.71 16.90 -2.54
N ARG A 231 19.44 15.63 -2.82
CA ARG A 231 20.39 14.78 -3.52
C ARG A 231 20.42 15.18 -4.99
N ALA A 232 21.62 15.47 -5.49
CA ALA A 232 21.81 15.73 -6.92
C ALA A 232 21.34 14.54 -7.78
N GLY A 233 20.44 14.81 -8.75
CA GLY A 233 19.97 13.84 -9.74
C GLY A 233 18.47 13.54 -9.76
N TYR A 234 17.64 14.24 -8.97
CA TYR A 234 16.17 14.08 -8.93
C TYR A 234 15.37 15.28 -9.47
N VAL A 235 16.03 16.25 -10.11
CA VAL A 235 15.39 17.43 -10.74
C VAL A 235 15.52 17.36 -12.25
#